data_AF-A0A960L562-F1
#
_entry.id   AF-A0A960L562-F1
#
_cell.length_a   1.000
_cell.length_b   1.000
_cell.length_c   1.000
_cell.angle_alpha   90.00
_cell.angle_beta   90.00
_cell.angle_gamma   90.00
#
_symmetry.space_group_name_H-M   'P 1'
#
loop_
_entity.id
_entity.type
_entity.pdbx_description
1 polymer ?
#
loop_
_entity_poly.entity_id
_entity_poly.type
_entity_poly.pdbx_seq_one_letter_code
_entity_poly.pdbx_strand_id
1 'polypeptide(L)'
;LQMLAEVAREEDRATPPALREVITAGEQLQITPAVVRFFGAAADGPVLLDNQYGPSECHVVTAEMLPSSPRRGGPEAWPTLPAIGRPIADTAIRLVDAAFRPVPVGVAGELLIGGAPLARGYLGRPARTAGAFVPDPFAGPAAAGGRLYRTGDLARWLPDGGIEFLGRRDTQVKVRGFRVEPGEVEAALAAHSAVREAAVVVQDAPAGRRLVAWVTTGGAAVAPSEILAELRRTLPEYMVPAALEAIDTLPRTPSGKVDRRALAVRTVAVDEGPVAEPRTPLEELLAGQWCDLLGLSSVGVDDDFFALGGHSLLATRVTARLRSALGVEVPVRRLFEAPTVAQLARVVGDLLADGGPAPVPPPVPRPPGMEEVPLSFAQQRLWFLDRLEPGSAAYNLPGALRLDGPLVVRGVEEALAAITARHESLRTVFVAGGSSDAVQRVLPAEEVPVPLPVIDLAGLGGAAEGEAVRLIRREAERPFDLATAPPWRYRLLRLPATGGVP
;
A
#
# COMPACT_ATOMS: atom_id res chain seq x y z
N LEU A 1 8.00 -0.70 1.08
CA LEU A 1 8.51 -2.09 1.09
C LEU A 1 7.47 -3.12 0.63
N GLN A 2 6.29 -3.20 1.26
CA GLN A 2 5.27 -4.20 0.91
C GLN A 2 4.91 -4.20 -0.58
N MET A 3 4.57 -3.04 -1.13
CA MET A 3 4.26 -2.88 -2.56
C MET A 3 5.43 -3.29 -3.47
N LEU A 4 6.67 -3.01 -3.08
CA LEU A 4 7.86 -3.45 -3.83
C LEU A 4 7.98 -4.98 -3.81
N ALA A 5 7.77 -5.59 -2.64
CA ALA A 5 7.83 -7.04 -2.48
C ALA A 5 6.67 -7.75 -3.20
N GLU A 6 5.50 -7.12 -3.28
CA GLU A 6 4.33 -7.62 -4.03
C GLU A 6 4.55 -7.51 -5.53
N VAL A 7 5.05 -6.37 -6.03
CA VAL A 7 5.37 -6.18 -7.45
C VAL A 7 6.51 -7.11 -7.88
N ALA A 8 7.58 -7.24 -7.09
CA ALA A 8 8.66 -8.17 -7.38
C ALA A 8 8.18 -9.63 -7.40
N ARG A 9 7.24 -9.98 -6.52
CA ARG A 9 6.58 -11.29 -6.50
C ARG A 9 5.65 -11.51 -7.70
N GLU A 10 4.94 -10.47 -8.16
CA GLU A 10 4.00 -10.54 -9.29
C GLU A 10 4.70 -10.56 -10.65
N GLU A 11 5.86 -9.91 -10.74
CA GLU A 11 6.68 -9.84 -11.96
C GLU A 11 7.82 -10.89 -11.98
N ASP A 12 7.92 -11.76 -10.96
CA ASP A 12 9.03 -12.69 -10.65
C ASP A 12 10.42 -12.10 -10.89
N ARG A 13 10.56 -10.79 -10.62
CA ARG A 13 11.84 -10.11 -10.80
C ARG A 13 12.73 -10.45 -9.62
N ALA A 14 13.86 -11.09 -9.92
CA ALA A 14 14.95 -11.21 -8.96
C ALA A 14 15.26 -9.83 -8.38
N THR A 15 15.59 -9.81 -7.09
CA THR A 15 16.10 -8.61 -6.45
C THR A 15 17.26 -8.08 -7.32
N PRO A 16 17.28 -6.79 -7.70
CA PRO A 16 18.25 -6.29 -8.65
C PRO A 16 19.67 -6.75 -8.27
N PRO A 17 20.48 -7.26 -9.21
CA PRO A 17 21.78 -7.88 -8.90
C PRO A 17 22.77 -6.93 -8.20
N ALA A 18 22.57 -5.62 -8.37
CA ALA A 18 23.34 -4.58 -7.67
C ALA A 18 22.74 -4.17 -6.31
N LEU A 19 21.55 -4.64 -5.95
CA LEU A 19 20.91 -4.31 -4.68
C LEU A 19 21.67 -4.98 -3.53
N ARG A 20 22.03 -4.20 -2.53
CA ARG A 20 22.75 -4.66 -1.34
C ARG A 20 22.00 -4.32 -0.05
N GLU A 21 21.19 -3.26 -0.09
CA GLU A 21 20.54 -2.74 1.09
C GLU A 21 19.18 -2.13 0.72
N VAL A 22 18.19 -2.34 1.59
CA VAL A 22 16.88 -1.70 1.54
C VAL A 22 16.61 -1.10 2.90
N ILE A 23 16.46 0.22 2.94
CA ILE A 23 16.15 0.97 4.15
C ILE A 23 14.65 1.26 4.18
N THR A 24 14.02 0.98 5.32
CA THR A 24 12.62 1.33 5.58
C THR A 24 12.52 2.11 6.87
N ALA A 25 11.65 3.12 6.90
CA ALA A 25 11.43 3.96 8.06
C ALA A 25 10.02 4.57 8.06
N GLY A 26 9.62 5.14 9.19
CA GLY A 26 8.40 5.96 9.33
C GLY A 26 7.11 5.18 9.60
N GLU A 27 7.11 3.88 9.35
CA GLU A 27 5.99 2.98 9.54
C GLU A 27 6.43 1.74 10.33
N GLN A 28 5.57 1.18 11.20
CA GLN A 28 5.84 -0.12 11.82
C GLN A 28 6.07 -1.16 10.72
N LEU A 29 7.30 -1.68 10.64
CA LEU A 29 7.65 -2.73 9.68
C LEU A 29 6.86 -4.00 10.00
N GLN A 30 6.24 -4.55 8.95
CA GLN A 30 5.60 -5.85 8.98
C GLN A 30 6.33 -6.76 8.00
N ILE A 31 6.90 -7.85 8.51
CA ILE A 31 7.50 -8.90 7.68
C ILE A 31 6.38 -9.80 7.20
N THR A 32 5.96 -9.58 5.96
CA THR A 32 4.97 -10.42 5.29
C THR A 32 5.66 -11.52 4.49
N PRO A 33 4.93 -12.57 4.06
CA PRO A 33 5.49 -13.60 3.18
C PRO A 33 6.07 -13.05 1.87
N ALA A 34 5.55 -11.93 1.36
CA ALA A 34 6.10 -11.28 0.18
C ALA A 34 7.49 -10.69 0.47
N VAL A 35 7.64 -10.01 1.62
CA VAL A 35 8.94 -9.43 2.06
C VAL A 35 9.98 -10.52 2.26
N VAL A 36 9.64 -11.61 2.96
CA VAL A 36 10.54 -12.76 3.17
C VAL A 36 11.07 -13.28 1.83
N ARG A 37 10.19 -13.50 0.85
CA ARG A 37 10.58 -13.97 -0.48
C ARG A 37 11.47 -12.99 -1.22
N PHE A 38 11.14 -11.69 -1.20
CA PHE A 38 11.91 -10.66 -1.88
C PHE A 38 13.38 -10.65 -1.45
N PHE A 39 13.64 -10.77 -0.14
CA PHE A 39 15.01 -10.81 0.39
C PHE A 39 15.67 -12.18 0.27
N GLY A 40 14.89 -13.25 0.19
CA GLY A 40 15.39 -14.62 -0.03
C GLY A 40 15.79 -14.90 -1.48
N ALA A 41 15.28 -14.12 -2.42
CA ALA A 41 15.54 -14.25 -3.86
C ALA A 41 16.77 -13.47 -4.37
N ALA A 42 17.60 -12.90 -3.49
CA ALA A 42 18.76 -12.12 -3.89
C ALA A 42 19.89 -12.98 -4.46
N ALA A 43 20.12 -12.87 -5.77
CA ALA A 43 21.03 -13.73 -6.52
C ALA A 43 22.53 -13.47 -6.26
N ASP A 44 22.92 -12.20 -6.09
CA ASP A 44 24.33 -11.77 -6.02
C ASP A 44 24.85 -11.52 -4.58
N GLY A 45 24.22 -12.17 -3.60
CA GLY A 45 24.61 -12.13 -2.20
C GLY A 45 23.50 -11.61 -1.26
N PRO A 46 23.69 -11.70 0.06
CA PRO A 46 22.69 -11.30 1.03
C PRO A 46 22.39 -9.80 0.91
N VAL A 47 21.10 -9.47 0.84
CA VAL A 47 20.60 -8.10 0.90
C VAL A 47 20.26 -7.79 2.36
N LEU A 48 20.69 -6.63 2.83
CA LEU A 48 20.36 -6.13 4.15
C LEU A 48 19.01 -5.40 4.11
N LEU A 49 18.07 -5.81 4.98
CA LEU A 49 16.92 -4.98 5.31
C LEU A 49 17.26 -4.18 6.57
N ASP A 50 17.28 -2.86 6.46
CA ASP A 50 17.51 -1.96 7.59
C ASP A 50 16.19 -1.30 7.99
N ASN A 51 15.68 -1.69 9.16
CA ASN A 51 14.49 -1.10 9.77
C ASN A 51 14.91 0.06 10.67
N GLN A 52 14.82 1.27 10.14
CA GLN A 52 15.17 2.49 10.84
C GLN A 52 13.97 3.12 11.50
N TYR A 53 14.19 3.69 12.69
CA TYR A 53 13.20 4.47 13.40
C TYR A 53 13.79 5.83 13.79
N GLY A 54 12.93 6.84 13.71
CA GLY A 54 13.20 8.18 14.21
C GLY A 54 12.16 9.17 13.71
N PRO A 55 11.54 9.97 14.60
CA PRO A 55 10.65 11.04 14.20
C PRO A 55 11.44 12.19 13.55
N SER A 56 10.76 13.12 12.88
CA SER A 56 11.41 14.23 12.15
C SER A 56 12.30 15.10 13.05
N GLU A 57 11.97 15.18 14.33
CA GLU A 57 12.70 15.91 15.37
C GLU A 57 14.07 15.32 15.70
N CYS A 58 14.35 14.09 15.26
CA CYS A 58 15.61 13.39 15.40
C CYS A 58 15.70 12.23 14.41
N HIS A 59 15.56 12.51 13.12
CA HIS A 59 15.36 11.44 12.14
C HIS A 59 16.61 10.57 11.96
N VAL A 60 16.33 9.26 11.96
CA VAL A 60 17.19 8.10 12.19
C VAL A 60 17.91 8.17 13.54
N VAL A 61 17.41 7.39 14.51
CA VAL A 61 17.99 7.26 15.86
C VAL A 61 18.23 5.81 16.26
N THR A 62 17.50 4.88 15.66
CA THR A 62 17.72 3.45 15.86
C THR A 62 17.64 2.73 14.52
N ALA A 63 18.35 1.61 14.43
CA ALA A 63 18.40 0.76 13.26
C ALA A 63 18.42 -0.70 13.68
N GLU A 64 17.55 -1.52 13.06
CA GLU A 64 17.59 -2.97 13.15
C GLU A 64 18.02 -3.54 11.81
N MET A 65 19.19 -4.19 11.81
CA MET A 65 19.76 -4.84 10.66
C MET A 65 19.26 -6.28 10.56
N LEU A 66 18.48 -6.56 9.52
CA LEU A 66 17.95 -7.87 9.18
C LEU A 66 18.67 -8.38 7.93
N PRO A 67 19.83 -9.04 8.08
CA PRO A 67 20.56 -9.57 6.93
C PRO A 67 19.85 -10.80 6.38
N SER A 68 19.66 -10.86 5.06
CA SER A 68 19.03 -12.01 4.41
C SER A 68 19.95 -13.24 4.29
N SER A 69 21.12 -13.20 4.93
CA SER A 69 22.11 -14.27 4.85
C SER A 69 21.57 -15.58 5.43
N PRO A 70 21.68 -16.71 4.70
CA PRO A 70 21.33 -18.03 5.23
C PRO A 70 22.11 -18.39 6.50
N ARG A 71 23.32 -17.86 6.68
CA ARG A 71 24.13 -18.07 7.91
C ARG A 71 23.47 -17.50 9.17
N ARG A 72 22.49 -16.61 9.03
CA ARG A 72 21.70 -16.04 10.13
C ARG A 72 20.24 -16.53 10.12
N GLY A 73 19.96 -17.65 9.46
CA GLY A 73 18.60 -18.20 9.35
C GLY A 73 17.77 -17.64 8.21
N GLY A 74 18.32 -16.68 7.45
CA GLY A 74 17.62 -16.07 6.31
C GLY A 74 16.41 -15.22 6.70
N PRO A 75 15.69 -14.67 5.71
CA PRO A 75 14.48 -13.87 5.95
C PRO A 75 13.35 -14.63 6.64
N GLU A 76 13.33 -15.96 6.55
CA GLU A 76 12.31 -16.80 7.21
C GLU A 76 12.41 -16.78 8.74
N ALA A 77 13.60 -16.49 9.27
CA ALA A 77 13.83 -16.39 10.71
C ALA A 77 13.47 -15.00 11.28
N TRP A 78 13.10 -14.03 10.43
CA TRP A 78 12.78 -12.69 10.90
C TRP A 78 11.42 -12.65 11.63
N PRO A 79 11.31 -11.90 12.73
CA PRO A 79 10.04 -11.71 13.42
C PRO A 79 9.03 -10.96 12.55
N THR A 80 7.73 -11.26 12.70
CA THR A 80 6.65 -10.59 11.96
C THR A 80 6.62 -9.07 12.21
N LEU A 81 6.92 -8.66 13.44
CA LEU A 81 7.09 -7.26 13.84
C LEU A 81 8.51 -7.11 14.40
N PRO A 82 9.50 -6.81 13.54
CA PRO A 82 10.86 -6.61 14.01
C PRO A 82 10.95 -5.45 14.99
N ALA A 83 11.94 -5.57 15.88
CA ALA A 83 12.40 -4.47 16.69
C ALA A 83 12.74 -3.26 15.80
N ILE A 84 12.65 -2.06 16.38
CA ILE A 84 13.21 -0.85 15.78
C ILE A 84 14.72 -0.74 16.02
N GLY A 85 15.29 -1.76 16.66
CA GLY A 85 16.72 -2.01 16.74
C GLY A 85 17.42 -1.28 17.86
N ARG A 86 18.69 -0.95 17.63
CA ARG A 86 19.57 -0.36 18.64
C ARG A 86 19.86 1.11 18.33
N PRO A 87 20.18 1.93 19.34
CA PRO A 87 20.59 3.31 19.11
C PRO A 87 21.80 3.39 18.16
N ILE A 88 21.77 4.33 17.23
CA ILE A 88 22.94 4.66 16.40
C ILE A 88 23.97 5.47 17.21
N ALA A 89 25.12 5.76 16.60
CA ALA A 89 26.17 6.56 17.24
C ALA A 89 25.62 7.88 17.80
N ASP A 90 26.18 8.31 18.94
CA ASP A 90 25.86 9.57 19.61
C ASP A 90 24.37 9.79 19.95
N THR A 91 23.61 8.70 20.05
CA THR A 91 22.18 8.70 20.37
C THR A 91 21.91 8.04 21.71
N ALA A 92 21.21 8.72 22.59
CA ALA A 92 20.75 8.18 23.86
C ALA A 92 19.26 7.81 23.77
N ILE A 93 18.91 6.54 24.05
CA ILE A 93 17.51 6.14 24.20
C ILE A 93 17.21 5.90 25.68
N ARG A 94 16.12 6.52 26.17
CA ARG A 94 15.61 6.31 27.53
C ARG A 94 14.18 5.81 27.45
N LEU A 95 13.88 4.74 28.18
CA LEU A 95 12.51 4.27 28.39
C LEU A 95 12.12 4.61 29.82
N VAL A 96 11.05 5.38 30.01
CA VAL A 96 10.64 5.85 31.34
C VAL A 96 9.17 5.57 31.65
N ASP A 97 8.86 5.47 32.94
CA ASP A 97 7.49 5.39 33.44
C ASP A 97 6.81 6.76 33.51
N ALA A 98 5.56 6.79 33.99
CA ALA A 98 4.79 8.02 34.16
C ALA A 98 5.40 9.02 35.18
N ALA A 99 6.26 8.54 36.08
CA ALA A 99 7.00 9.36 37.04
C ALA A 99 8.37 9.78 36.51
N PHE A 100 8.64 9.59 35.21
CA PHE A 100 9.91 9.91 34.54
C PHE A 100 11.10 9.11 35.09
N ARG A 101 10.86 7.90 35.62
CA ARG A 101 11.91 6.99 36.11
C ARG A 101 12.23 5.94 35.05
N PRO A 102 13.51 5.55 34.87
CA PRO A 102 13.87 4.49 33.93
C PRO A 102 13.14 3.18 34.24
N VAL A 103 12.65 2.50 33.19
CA VAL A 103 12.02 1.17 33.33
C VAL A 103 13.02 0.04 33.08
N PRO A 104 12.87 -1.13 33.74
CA PRO A 104 13.71 -2.31 33.48
C PRO A 104 13.53 -2.89 32.07
N VAL A 105 14.46 -3.76 31.68
CA VAL A 105 14.35 -4.57 30.45
C VAL A 105 13.05 -5.39 30.47
N GLY A 106 12.36 -5.44 29.32
CA GLY A 106 11.09 -6.14 29.14
C GLY A 106 9.84 -5.35 29.57
N VAL A 107 10.01 -4.23 30.29
CA VAL A 107 8.89 -3.39 30.75
C VAL A 107 8.64 -2.26 29.74
N ALA A 108 7.36 -2.05 29.41
CA ALA A 108 6.95 -0.96 28.52
C ALA A 108 7.16 0.41 29.19
N GLY A 109 7.71 1.37 28.44
CA GLY A 109 7.91 2.75 28.85
C GLY A 109 7.74 3.73 27.70
N GLU A 110 7.60 5.02 28.02
CA GLU A 110 7.69 6.10 27.03
C GLU A 110 9.11 6.15 26.47
N LEU A 111 9.23 6.20 25.14
CA LEU A 111 10.51 6.34 24.45
C LEU A 111 10.93 7.81 24.38
N LEU A 112 12.12 8.11 24.88
CA LEU A 112 12.76 9.41 24.79
C LEU A 112 14.11 9.29 24.09
N ILE A 113 14.44 10.31 23.31
CA ILE A 113 15.64 10.35 22.48
C ILE A 113 16.50 11.53 22.92
N GLY A 114 17.79 11.31 23.14
CA GLY A 114 18.77 12.35 23.44
C GLY A 114 20.01 12.25 22.57
N GLY A 115 20.93 13.18 22.76
CA GLY A 115 22.23 13.20 22.08
C GLY A 115 22.25 14.07 20.82
N ALA A 116 23.18 13.75 19.93
CA ALA A 116 23.47 14.51 18.72
C ALA A 116 22.31 14.65 17.71
N PRO A 117 21.41 13.66 17.50
CA PRO A 117 20.42 13.75 16.42
C PRO A 117 19.28 14.74 16.72
N LEU A 118 19.23 15.33 17.91
CA LEU A 118 18.15 16.26 18.26
C LEU A 118 18.16 17.52 17.40
N ALA A 119 17.01 17.82 16.80
CA ALA A 119 16.78 19.09 16.15
C ALA A 119 16.89 20.27 17.13
N ARG A 120 17.00 21.48 16.57
CA ARG A 120 16.96 22.72 17.36
C ARG A 120 15.64 22.85 18.13
N GLY A 121 14.53 22.56 17.44
CA GLY A 121 13.17 22.71 17.92
C GLY A 121 12.21 22.99 16.76
N TYR A 122 10.97 23.37 17.09
CA TYR A 122 9.96 23.77 16.10
C TYR A 122 10.12 25.25 15.72
N LEU A 123 10.18 25.53 14.42
CA LEU A 123 10.36 26.89 13.90
C LEU A 123 9.25 27.83 14.38
N GLY A 124 9.64 28.94 15.03
CA GLY A 124 8.70 29.94 15.54
C GLY A 124 7.79 29.46 16.68
N ARG A 125 8.05 28.29 17.29
CA ARG A 125 7.19 27.70 18.32
C ARG A 125 8.00 27.35 19.59
N PRO A 126 8.48 28.34 20.37
CA PRO A 126 9.32 28.11 21.54
C PRO A 126 8.61 27.34 22.66
N ALA A 127 7.33 27.62 22.93
CA ALA A 127 6.56 26.90 23.95
C ALA A 127 6.38 25.41 23.61
N ARG A 128 6.04 25.10 22.35
CA ARG A 128 5.96 23.71 21.86
C ARG A 128 7.31 23.01 21.93
N THR A 129 8.38 23.72 21.60
CA THR A 129 9.76 23.21 21.69
C THR A 129 10.10 22.86 23.14
N ALA A 130 9.84 23.75 24.10
CA ALA A 130 10.13 23.50 25.52
C ALA A 130 9.32 22.32 26.09
N GLY A 131 8.10 22.09 25.59
CA GLY A 131 7.28 20.94 26.00
C GLY A 131 7.74 19.60 25.43
N ALA A 132 8.31 19.58 24.22
CA ALA A 132 8.75 18.37 23.55
C ALA A 132 10.23 18.02 23.79
N PHE A 133 11.09 19.04 23.87
CA PHE A 133 12.53 18.93 24.11
C PHE A 133 12.84 19.32 25.56
N VAL A 134 12.75 18.35 26.45
CA VAL A 134 12.90 18.53 27.90
C VAL A 134 14.37 18.38 28.33
N PRO A 135 14.78 18.89 29.50
CA PRO A 135 16.10 18.64 30.05
C PRO A 135 16.37 17.13 30.23
N ASP A 136 17.60 16.68 30.02
CA ASP A 136 18.04 15.31 30.31
C ASP A 136 18.55 15.19 31.76
N PRO A 137 17.78 14.65 32.72
CA PRO A 137 18.24 14.47 34.09
C PRO A 137 19.21 13.28 34.24
N PHE A 138 19.39 12.48 33.19
CA PHE A 138 20.25 11.29 33.19
C PHE A 138 21.62 11.55 32.58
N ALA A 139 21.88 12.78 32.11
CA ALA A 139 23.14 13.17 31.52
C ALA A 139 24.26 13.18 32.57
N GLY A 140 25.39 12.53 32.25
CA GLY A 140 26.60 12.61 33.07
C GLY A 140 27.30 13.97 32.94
N PRO A 141 28.38 14.22 33.72
CA PRO A 141 29.09 15.51 33.71
C PRO A 141 29.59 15.96 32.33
N ALA A 142 29.95 15.01 31.46
CA ALA A 142 30.41 15.27 30.10
C ALA A 142 29.29 15.69 29.12
N ALA A 143 28.02 15.55 29.51
CA ALA A 143 26.84 15.90 28.72
C ALA A 143 25.94 16.91 29.46
N ALA A 144 26.52 17.74 30.33
CA ALA A 144 25.80 18.75 31.10
C ALA A 144 25.00 19.69 30.18
N GLY A 145 23.71 19.89 30.50
CA GLY A 145 22.79 20.65 29.66
C GLY A 145 22.18 19.86 28.49
N GLY A 146 22.32 18.54 28.49
CA GLY A 146 21.65 17.65 27.54
C GLY A 146 20.13 17.82 27.51
N ARG A 147 19.53 17.48 26.36
CA ARG A 147 18.07 17.50 26.14
C ARG A 147 17.60 16.10 25.74
N LEU A 148 16.35 15.80 26.07
CA LEU A 148 15.59 14.65 25.60
C LEU A 148 14.38 15.12 24.79
N TYR A 149 14.16 14.53 23.63
CA TYR A 149 12.91 14.64 22.89
C TYR A 149 11.95 13.54 23.32
N ARG A 150 10.71 13.93 23.66
CA ARG A 150 9.61 13.01 24.01
C ARG A 150 8.89 12.58 22.74
N THR A 151 9.02 11.32 22.34
CA THR A 151 8.46 10.87 21.04
C THR A 151 6.96 10.65 21.07
N GLY A 152 6.40 10.41 22.27
CA GLY A 152 5.03 9.97 22.42
C GLY A 152 4.81 8.50 22.07
N ASP A 153 5.87 7.74 21.80
CA ASP A 153 5.81 6.31 21.49
C ASP A 153 6.03 5.45 22.75
N LEU A 154 5.42 4.26 22.76
CA LEU A 154 5.65 3.23 23.76
C LEU A 154 6.58 2.17 23.18
N ALA A 155 7.57 1.77 23.97
CA ALA A 155 8.52 0.74 23.59
C ALA A 155 8.99 -0.05 24.82
N ARG A 156 9.70 -1.15 24.61
CA ARG A 156 10.45 -1.85 25.66
C ARG A 156 11.81 -2.30 25.18
N TRP A 157 12.77 -2.36 26.10
CA TRP A 157 14.05 -3.01 25.84
C TRP A 157 13.87 -4.52 25.77
N LEU A 158 14.46 -5.15 24.76
CA LEU A 158 14.63 -6.58 24.67
C LEU A 158 15.90 -7.02 25.41
N PRO A 159 16.00 -8.28 25.86
CA PRO A 159 17.18 -8.80 26.57
C PRO A 159 18.49 -8.70 25.79
N ASP A 160 18.41 -8.69 24.47
CA ASP A 160 19.57 -8.56 23.58
C ASP A 160 20.03 -7.10 23.38
N GLY A 161 19.28 -6.12 23.92
CA GLY A 161 19.54 -4.70 23.75
C GLY A 161 18.84 -4.06 22.54
N GLY A 162 18.01 -4.80 21.80
CA GLY A 162 17.09 -4.24 20.82
C GLY A 162 15.91 -3.51 21.48
N ILE A 163 15.22 -2.66 20.72
CA ILE A 163 14.05 -1.93 21.19
C ILE A 163 12.83 -2.42 20.41
N GLU A 164 11.83 -2.94 21.11
CA GLU A 164 10.55 -3.31 20.52
C GLU A 164 9.57 -2.14 20.62
N PHE A 165 8.98 -1.76 19.49
CA PHE A 165 7.95 -0.73 19.41
C PHE A 165 6.57 -1.32 19.75
N LEU A 166 5.83 -0.67 20.64
CA LEU A 166 4.55 -1.14 21.18
C LEU A 166 3.36 -0.28 20.74
N GLY A 167 3.57 0.70 19.87
CA GLY A 167 2.56 1.66 19.46
C GLY A 167 2.77 3.04 20.08
N ARG A 168 1.73 3.87 19.98
CA ARG A 168 1.76 5.24 20.47
C ARG A 168 1.10 5.36 21.83
N ARG A 169 1.64 6.25 22.66
CA ARG A 169 0.98 6.73 23.86
C ARG A 169 -0.06 7.82 23.53
N ASP A 170 0.19 8.60 22.47
CA ASP A 170 -0.67 9.70 22.05
C ASP A 170 -1.54 9.36 20.83
N THR A 171 -2.12 10.38 20.21
CA THR A 171 -3.18 10.29 19.21
C THR A 171 -2.73 10.28 17.75
N GLN A 172 -1.43 10.25 17.41
CA GLN A 172 -1.03 10.24 15.98
C GLN A 172 -1.49 8.98 15.24
N VAL A 173 -1.87 9.16 13.98
CA VAL A 173 -2.52 8.15 13.14
C VAL A 173 -1.96 8.14 11.72
N LYS A 174 -2.11 7.00 11.02
CA LYS A 174 -1.84 6.90 9.59
C LYS A 174 -3.12 6.97 8.79
N VAL A 175 -3.17 7.87 7.81
CA VAL A 175 -4.31 8.07 6.91
C VAL A 175 -3.79 8.13 5.49
N ARG A 176 -4.28 7.25 4.61
CA ARG A 176 -3.88 7.17 3.19
C ARG A 176 -2.36 7.09 2.97
N GLY A 177 -1.62 6.44 3.88
CA GLY A 177 -0.16 6.31 3.82
C GLY A 177 0.64 7.48 4.40
N PHE A 178 -0.02 8.48 5.00
CA PHE A 178 0.62 9.63 5.63
C PHE A 178 0.47 9.61 7.15
N ARG A 179 1.53 10.00 7.88
CA ARG A 179 1.50 10.19 9.34
C ARG A 179 0.87 11.54 9.64
N VAL A 180 -0.29 11.52 10.29
CA VAL A 180 -1.04 12.71 10.67
C VAL A 180 -1.10 12.80 12.19
N GLU A 181 -0.85 13.99 12.73
CA GLU A 181 -1.14 14.34 14.11
C GLU A 181 -2.53 15.02 14.14
N PRO A 182 -3.58 14.37 14.68
CA PRO A 182 -4.89 14.99 14.80
C PRO A 182 -4.84 16.34 15.51
N GLY A 183 -3.95 16.51 16.49
CA GLY A 183 -3.73 17.79 17.18
C GLY A 183 -3.28 18.94 16.27
N GLU A 184 -2.58 18.66 15.16
CA GLU A 184 -2.20 19.68 14.18
C GLU A 184 -3.41 20.15 13.38
N VAL A 185 -4.29 19.21 13.02
CA VAL A 185 -5.57 19.51 12.37
C VAL A 185 -6.50 20.25 13.33
N GLU A 186 -6.57 19.84 14.60
CA GLU A 186 -7.31 20.53 15.67
C GLU A 186 -6.81 21.97 15.87
N ALA A 187 -5.50 22.20 15.79
CA ALA A 187 -4.93 23.55 15.90
C ALA A 187 -5.25 24.43 14.69
N ALA A 188 -5.24 23.86 13.48
CA ALA A 188 -5.68 24.55 12.27
C ALA A 188 -7.18 24.90 12.34
N LEU A 189 -8.02 23.96 12.79
CA LEU A 189 -9.43 24.19 13.05
C LEU A 189 -9.64 25.32 14.07
N ALA A 190 -8.91 25.30 15.19
CA ALA A 190 -9.02 26.31 16.25
C ALA A 190 -8.51 27.71 15.83
N ALA A 191 -7.76 27.82 14.73
CA ALA A 191 -7.37 29.11 14.16
C ALA A 191 -8.51 29.79 13.38
N HIS A 192 -9.55 29.04 13.01
CA HIS A 192 -10.74 29.58 12.36
C HIS A 192 -11.59 30.37 13.36
N SER A 193 -11.96 31.61 13.02
CA SER A 193 -12.63 32.55 13.95
C SER A 193 -13.96 32.05 14.54
N ALA A 194 -14.66 31.18 13.82
CA ALA A 194 -15.92 30.58 14.26
C ALA A 194 -15.78 29.37 15.19
N VAL A 195 -14.60 28.74 15.25
CA VAL A 195 -14.36 27.50 16.02
C VAL A 195 -13.84 27.84 17.42
N ARG A 196 -14.53 27.32 18.45
CA ARG A 196 -14.14 27.51 19.85
C ARG A 196 -13.31 26.36 20.40
N GLU A 197 -13.74 25.13 20.12
CA GLU A 197 -13.00 23.91 20.43
C GLU A 197 -13.12 22.94 19.26
N ALA A 198 -12.08 22.14 19.05
CA ALA A 198 -12.05 21.12 18.00
C ALA A 198 -11.51 19.79 18.54
N ALA A 199 -12.02 18.69 18.02
CA ALA A 199 -11.47 17.36 18.21
C ALA A 199 -11.45 16.64 16.86
N VAL A 200 -10.35 15.94 16.55
CA VAL A 200 -10.21 15.16 15.32
C VAL A 200 -9.97 13.69 15.69
N VAL A 201 -10.69 12.79 15.02
CA VAL A 201 -10.52 11.33 15.20
C VAL A 201 -10.43 10.64 13.85
N VAL A 202 -10.01 9.37 13.87
CA VAL A 202 -9.99 8.51 12.70
C VAL A 202 -11.13 7.51 12.74
N GLN A 203 -11.77 7.32 11.60
CA GLN A 203 -12.81 6.31 11.38
C GLN A 203 -12.45 5.42 10.20
N ASP A 204 -12.87 4.16 10.26
CA ASP A 204 -12.81 3.25 9.12
C ASP A 204 -13.97 3.57 8.15
N ALA A 205 -13.71 3.52 6.85
CA ALA A 205 -14.69 3.71 5.78
C ALA A 205 -14.45 2.70 4.64
N PRO A 206 -15.41 2.49 3.71
CA PRO A 206 -15.27 1.53 2.61
C PRO A 206 -14.01 1.76 1.74
N ALA A 207 -13.61 3.02 1.55
CA ALA A 207 -12.40 3.41 0.82
C ALA A 207 -11.13 3.48 1.69
N GLY A 208 -11.17 3.01 2.94
CA GLY A 208 -10.07 3.04 3.90
C GLY A 208 -10.30 4.01 5.08
N ARG A 209 -9.24 4.29 5.84
CA ARG A 209 -9.32 5.20 7.00
C ARG A 209 -9.48 6.65 6.58
N ARG A 210 -10.33 7.40 7.29
CA ARG A 210 -10.57 8.84 7.09
C ARG A 210 -10.48 9.62 8.40
N LEU A 211 -10.13 10.90 8.30
CA LEU A 211 -10.23 11.86 9.39
C LEU A 211 -11.65 12.42 9.46
N VAL A 212 -12.16 12.63 10.67
CA VAL A 212 -13.42 13.32 10.94
C VAL A 212 -13.16 14.35 12.03
N ALA A 213 -13.84 15.50 11.94
CA ALA A 213 -13.69 16.60 12.89
C ALA A 213 -15.01 16.91 13.60
N TRP A 214 -14.91 17.28 14.87
CA TRP A 214 -16.01 17.76 15.70
C TRP A 214 -15.62 19.12 16.25
N VAL A 215 -16.48 20.12 16.04
CA VAL A 215 -16.21 21.48 16.48
C VAL A 215 -17.34 22.01 17.36
N THR A 216 -17.02 22.89 18.28
CA THR A 216 -18.01 23.76 18.93
C THR A 216 -17.90 25.14 18.33
N THR A 217 -19.04 25.77 18.02
CA THR A 217 -19.07 27.14 17.50
C THR A 217 -19.56 28.09 18.59
N GLY A 218 -19.03 29.31 18.63
CA GLY A 218 -19.41 30.31 19.64
C GLY A 218 -20.80 30.93 19.42
N GLY A 219 -21.74 30.21 18.79
CA GLY A 219 -23.01 30.76 18.31
C GLY A 219 -22.93 31.43 16.93
N ALA A 220 -21.77 31.37 16.27
CA ALA A 220 -21.61 31.80 14.88
C ALA A 220 -22.28 30.78 13.94
N ALA A 221 -23.18 31.25 13.07
CA ALA A 221 -23.73 30.45 11.99
C ALA A 221 -22.70 30.37 10.86
N VAL A 222 -21.86 29.33 10.89
CA VAL A 222 -20.90 29.01 9.83
C VAL A 222 -21.11 27.57 9.41
N ALA A 223 -21.20 27.34 8.10
CA ALA A 223 -21.37 26.00 7.55
C ALA A 223 -20.08 25.18 7.70
N PRO A 224 -20.17 23.87 8.02
CA PRO A 224 -19.00 22.98 8.07
C PRO A 224 -18.12 23.02 6.81
N SER A 225 -18.74 23.17 5.65
CA SER A 225 -18.09 23.26 4.34
C SER A 225 -17.16 24.48 4.21
N GLU A 226 -17.53 25.63 4.78
CA GLU A 226 -16.71 26.84 4.77
C GLU A 226 -15.43 26.65 5.60
N ILE A 227 -15.55 26.01 6.76
CA ILE A 227 -14.41 25.67 7.61
C ILE A 227 -13.45 24.75 6.86
N LEU A 228 -13.98 23.65 6.29
CA LEU A 228 -13.16 22.69 5.53
C LEU A 228 -12.49 23.34 4.31
N ALA A 229 -13.13 24.29 3.63
CA ALA A 229 -12.54 25.03 2.51
C ALA A 229 -11.30 25.86 2.94
N GLU A 230 -11.36 26.51 4.10
CA GLU A 230 -10.21 27.26 4.63
C GLU A 230 -9.06 26.34 5.05
N LEU A 231 -9.37 25.18 5.64
CA LEU A 231 -8.33 24.17 5.95
C LEU A 231 -7.60 23.68 4.69
N ARG A 232 -8.31 23.46 3.58
CA ARG A 232 -7.68 23.06 2.29
C ARG A 232 -6.66 24.07 1.77
N ARG A 233 -6.77 25.35 2.14
CA ARG A 233 -5.82 26.40 1.75
C ARG A 233 -4.52 26.36 2.56
N THR A 234 -4.54 25.74 3.74
CA THR A 234 -3.44 25.82 4.73
C THR A 234 -2.82 24.46 5.05
N LEU A 235 -3.56 23.36 4.87
CA LEU A 235 -3.09 22.00 5.11
C LEU A 235 -2.99 21.18 3.82
N PRO A 236 -2.07 20.20 3.76
CA PRO A 236 -2.10 19.15 2.76
C PRO A 236 -3.43 18.38 2.76
N GLU A 237 -3.87 17.93 1.59
CA GLU A 237 -5.18 17.30 1.40
C GLU A 237 -5.42 16.09 2.33
N TYR A 238 -4.40 15.25 2.54
CA TYR A 238 -4.50 14.08 3.42
C TYR A 238 -4.69 14.41 4.92
N MET A 239 -4.45 15.67 5.32
CA MET A 239 -4.69 16.15 6.69
C MET A 239 -6.07 16.79 6.85
N VAL A 240 -6.76 17.12 5.76
CA VAL A 240 -8.09 17.75 5.80
C VAL A 240 -9.12 16.69 6.20
N PRO A 241 -9.95 16.92 7.24
CA PRO A 241 -11.02 16.00 7.61
C PRO A 241 -11.99 15.78 6.46
N ALA A 242 -12.38 14.51 6.24
CA ALA A 242 -13.36 14.13 5.22
C ALA A 242 -14.79 14.53 5.61
N ALA A 243 -15.04 14.72 6.91
CA ALA A 243 -16.31 15.23 7.43
C ALA A 243 -16.07 16.09 8.67
N LEU A 244 -16.98 17.04 8.91
CA LEU A 244 -16.95 17.94 10.04
C LEU A 244 -18.36 18.15 10.57
N GLU A 245 -18.55 18.00 11.88
CA GLU A 245 -19.83 18.25 12.56
C GLU A 245 -19.68 19.34 13.63
N ALA A 246 -20.61 20.28 13.65
CA ALA A 246 -20.74 21.23 14.75
C ALA A 246 -21.62 20.61 15.85
N ILE A 247 -21.12 20.56 17.08
CA ILE A 247 -21.84 20.05 18.25
C ILE A 247 -21.83 21.09 19.38
N ASP A 248 -22.82 21.01 20.27
CA ASP A 248 -22.94 21.96 21.39
C ASP A 248 -21.76 21.87 22.35
N THR A 249 -21.32 20.65 22.66
CA THR A 249 -20.21 20.39 23.59
C THR A 249 -19.42 19.14 23.20
N LEU A 250 -18.10 19.19 23.34
CA LEU A 250 -17.24 18.02 23.21
C LEU A 250 -17.43 17.09 24.42
N PRO A 251 -17.67 15.78 24.23
CA PRO A 251 -17.81 14.85 25.35
C PRO A 251 -16.50 14.79 26.14
N ARG A 252 -16.60 14.64 27.46
CA ARG A 252 -15.45 14.60 28.36
C ARG A 252 -15.41 13.28 29.12
N THR A 253 -14.20 12.76 29.33
CA THR A 253 -13.93 11.67 30.28
C THR A 253 -14.09 12.16 31.73
N PRO A 254 -14.17 11.27 32.74
CA PRO A 254 -14.16 11.66 34.15
C PRO A 254 -12.96 12.53 34.57
N SER A 255 -11.86 12.47 33.81
CA SER A 255 -10.67 13.31 34.01
C SER A 255 -10.76 14.72 33.41
N GLY A 256 -11.88 15.08 32.78
CA GLY A 256 -12.10 16.38 32.13
C GLY A 256 -11.48 16.51 30.73
N LYS A 257 -10.76 15.48 30.23
CA LYS A 257 -10.24 15.44 28.85
C LYS A 257 -11.32 15.10 27.84
N VAL A 258 -11.19 15.56 26.59
CA VAL A 258 -12.09 15.17 25.48
C VAL A 258 -12.11 13.65 25.32
N ASP A 259 -13.31 13.08 25.30
CA ASP A 259 -13.53 11.64 25.09
C ASP A 259 -13.58 11.32 23.59
N ARG A 260 -12.40 11.13 23.01
CA ARG A 260 -12.25 10.77 21.60
C ARG A 260 -12.82 9.38 21.27
N ARG A 261 -12.95 8.47 22.24
CA ARG A 261 -13.56 7.15 22.00
C ARG A 261 -15.06 7.30 21.81
N ALA A 262 -15.71 8.15 22.61
CA ALA A 262 -17.12 8.47 22.45
C ALA A 262 -17.41 9.19 21.11
N LEU A 263 -16.46 9.97 20.58
CA LEU A 263 -16.57 10.59 19.26
C LEU A 263 -16.31 9.60 18.11
N ALA A 264 -15.33 8.71 18.24
CA ALA A 264 -14.94 7.78 17.18
C ALA A 264 -16.06 6.82 16.77
N VAL A 265 -16.97 6.48 17.68
CA VAL A 265 -18.14 5.62 17.42
C VAL A 265 -19.35 6.36 16.86
N ARG A 266 -19.33 7.69 16.81
CA ARG A 266 -20.43 8.48 16.24
C ARG A 266 -20.27 8.58 14.73
N THR A 267 -21.37 8.38 14.01
CA THR A 267 -21.40 8.63 12.57
C THR A 267 -21.63 10.12 12.35
N VAL A 268 -20.63 10.78 11.75
CA VAL A 268 -20.84 12.10 11.16
C VAL A 268 -21.33 11.87 9.75
N ALA A 269 -22.53 12.36 9.44
CA ALA A 269 -22.95 12.47 8.05
C ALA A 269 -21.94 13.36 7.35
N VAL A 270 -21.38 12.89 6.23
CA VAL A 270 -20.70 13.81 5.32
C VAL A 270 -21.77 14.83 4.95
N ASP A 271 -21.52 16.11 5.15
CA ASP A 271 -22.46 17.17 4.79
C ASP A 271 -22.66 17.08 3.27
N GLU A 272 -23.69 16.32 2.86
CA GLU A 272 -24.27 16.31 1.52
C GLU A 272 -25.01 17.63 1.33
N GLY A 273 -24.32 18.76 1.55
CA GLY A 273 -24.82 20.09 1.25
C GLY A 273 -25.47 20.06 -0.13
N PRO A 274 -26.51 20.86 -0.38
CA PRO A 274 -27.48 20.66 -1.46
C PRO A 274 -26.76 20.15 -2.71
N VAL A 275 -26.91 18.85 -2.98
CA VAL A 275 -26.16 18.15 -4.02
C VAL A 275 -26.47 18.92 -5.29
N ALA A 276 -25.48 19.68 -5.76
CA ALA A 276 -25.64 20.43 -6.98
C ALA A 276 -25.81 19.37 -8.06
N GLU A 277 -27.05 19.21 -8.51
CA GLU A 277 -27.39 18.15 -9.44
C GLU A 277 -26.57 18.34 -10.72
N PRO A 278 -26.15 17.23 -11.34
CA PRO A 278 -25.62 17.27 -12.70
C PRO A 278 -26.45 18.18 -13.61
N ARG A 279 -25.79 19.16 -14.22
CA ARG A 279 -26.42 20.16 -15.10
C ARG A 279 -26.31 19.77 -16.56
N THR A 280 -25.40 18.85 -16.87
CA THR A 280 -25.12 18.38 -18.23
C THR A 280 -25.07 16.86 -18.27
N PRO A 281 -25.35 16.23 -19.44
CA PRO A 281 -25.22 14.78 -19.59
C PRO A 281 -23.82 14.25 -19.25
N LEU A 282 -22.79 15.07 -19.46
CA LEU A 282 -21.41 14.71 -19.13
C LEU A 282 -21.16 14.73 -17.61
N GLU A 283 -21.73 15.70 -16.90
CA GLU A 283 -21.73 15.72 -15.44
C GLU A 283 -22.52 14.53 -14.87
N GLU A 284 -23.67 14.16 -15.47
CA GLU A 284 -24.49 13.02 -15.03
C GLU A 284 -23.70 11.70 -15.13
N LEU A 285 -23.05 11.50 -16.28
CA LEU A 285 -22.21 10.33 -16.53
C LEU A 285 -21.04 10.25 -15.56
N LEU A 286 -20.36 11.37 -15.30
CA LEU A 286 -19.23 11.44 -14.37
C LEU A 286 -19.64 11.19 -12.93
N ALA A 287 -20.70 11.85 -12.46
CA ALA A 287 -21.24 11.66 -11.12
C ALA A 287 -21.64 10.20 -10.87
N GLY A 288 -22.36 9.58 -11.82
CA GLY A 288 -22.73 8.16 -11.74
C GLY A 288 -21.52 7.23 -11.68
N GLN A 289 -20.48 7.49 -12.48
CA GLN A 289 -19.24 6.69 -12.42
C GLN A 289 -18.52 6.81 -11.07
N TRP A 290 -18.58 7.98 -10.42
CA TRP A 290 -17.97 8.20 -9.12
C TRP A 290 -18.77 7.51 -8.01
N CYS A 291 -20.11 7.57 -8.04
CA CYS A 291 -20.97 6.81 -7.14
C CYS A 291 -20.59 5.32 -7.13
N ASP A 292 -20.50 4.71 -8.31
CA ASP A 292 -20.13 3.30 -8.46
C ASP A 292 -18.75 2.96 -7.88
N LEU A 293 -17.76 3.84 -8.11
CA LEU A 293 -16.37 3.58 -7.75
C LEU A 293 -16.08 3.85 -6.28
N LEU A 294 -16.75 4.84 -5.70
CA LEU A 294 -16.58 5.27 -4.31
C LEU A 294 -17.58 4.57 -3.37
N GLY A 295 -18.60 3.90 -3.91
CA GLY A 295 -19.65 3.25 -3.14
C GLY A 295 -20.60 4.24 -2.48
N LEU A 296 -20.92 5.34 -3.17
CA LEU A 296 -21.78 6.42 -2.69
C LEU A 296 -23.15 6.37 -3.39
N SER A 297 -24.20 6.83 -2.70
CA SER A 297 -25.55 6.93 -3.27
C SER A 297 -25.68 8.09 -4.26
N SER A 298 -24.95 9.18 -4.01
CA SER A 298 -24.97 10.42 -4.80
C SER A 298 -23.62 11.12 -4.71
N VAL A 299 -23.29 11.87 -5.78
CA VAL A 299 -22.12 12.74 -5.89
C VAL A 299 -22.58 14.03 -6.57
N GLY A 300 -22.34 15.17 -5.94
CA GLY A 300 -22.62 16.50 -6.48
C GLY A 300 -21.59 16.95 -7.49
N VAL A 301 -21.96 17.90 -8.36
CA VAL A 301 -21.05 18.35 -9.42
C VAL A 301 -19.79 19.05 -8.89
N ASP A 302 -19.88 19.64 -7.70
CA ASP A 302 -18.77 20.36 -7.06
C ASP A 302 -18.07 19.53 -5.98
N ASP A 303 -18.45 18.26 -5.82
CA ASP A 303 -17.77 17.35 -4.89
C ASP A 303 -16.38 16.99 -5.41
N ASP A 304 -15.41 17.05 -4.51
CA ASP A 304 -14.03 16.70 -4.80
C ASP A 304 -13.82 15.18 -4.68
N PHE A 305 -13.31 14.56 -5.75
CA PHE A 305 -13.08 13.12 -5.86
C PHE A 305 -12.28 12.56 -4.69
N PHE A 306 -11.24 13.27 -4.28
CA PHE A 306 -10.30 12.81 -3.27
C PHE A 306 -10.79 13.12 -1.86
N ALA A 307 -11.58 14.20 -1.68
CA ALA A 307 -12.34 14.43 -0.46
C ALA A 307 -13.33 13.29 -0.19
N LEU A 308 -13.96 12.76 -1.25
CA LEU A 308 -14.88 11.62 -1.18
C LEU A 308 -14.19 10.26 -0.99
N GLY A 309 -12.86 10.21 -0.86
CA GLY A 309 -12.11 8.97 -0.64
C GLY A 309 -11.45 8.39 -1.90
N GLY A 310 -11.50 9.10 -3.02
CA GLY A 310 -10.77 8.77 -4.23
C GLY A 310 -9.25 8.72 -4.01
N HIS A 311 -8.59 7.81 -4.75
CA HIS A 311 -7.14 7.70 -4.79
C HIS A 311 -6.69 7.28 -6.19
N SER A 312 -5.37 7.20 -6.43
CA SER A 312 -4.78 7.00 -7.77
C SER A 312 -5.31 5.79 -8.54
N LEU A 313 -5.52 4.65 -7.89
CA LEU A 313 -6.09 3.45 -8.54
C LEU A 313 -7.55 3.66 -8.97
N LEU A 314 -8.37 4.33 -8.13
CA LEU A 314 -9.74 4.69 -8.51
C LEU A 314 -9.73 5.74 -9.63
N ALA A 315 -8.80 6.69 -9.60
CA ALA A 315 -8.59 7.65 -10.67
C ALA A 315 -8.30 6.96 -12.01
N THR A 316 -7.42 5.95 -12.03
CA THR A 316 -7.15 5.15 -13.25
C THR A 316 -8.41 4.42 -13.76
N ARG A 317 -9.28 3.96 -12.85
CA ARG A 317 -10.57 3.35 -13.24
C ARG A 317 -11.53 4.38 -13.83
N VAL A 318 -11.59 5.59 -13.27
CA VAL A 318 -12.35 6.72 -13.85
C VAL A 318 -11.88 6.99 -15.27
N THR A 319 -10.57 7.15 -15.49
CA THR A 319 -10.02 7.43 -16.82
C THR A 319 -10.30 6.31 -17.82
N ALA A 320 -10.26 5.05 -17.39
CA ALA A 320 -10.59 3.90 -18.23
C ALA A 320 -12.08 3.85 -18.61
N ARG A 321 -12.98 4.15 -17.65
CA ARG A 321 -14.43 4.23 -17.91
C ARG A 321 -14.79 5.40 -18.83
N LEU A 322 -14.14 6.56 -18.66
CA LEU A 322 -14.30 7.71 -19.57
C LEU A 322 -13.88 7.37 -20.99
N ARG A 323 -12.74 6.70 -21.16
CA ARG A 323 -12.32 6.20 -22.47
C ARG A 323 -13.35 5.26 -23.08
N SER A 324 -13.89 4.33 -22.31
CA SER A 324 -14.90 3.38 -22.82
C SER A 324 -16.23 4.05 -23.18
N ALA A 325 -16.65 5.07 -22.43
CA ALA A 325 -17.95 5.70 -22.60
C ALA A 325 -17.95 6.80 -23.66
N LEU A 326 -16.84 7.55 -23.77
CA LEU A 326 -16.77 8.78 -24.58
C LEU A 326 -15.68 8.73 -25.66
N GLY A 327 -14.83 7.71 -25.68
CA GLY A 327 -13.71 7.61 -26.63
C GLY A 327 -12.56 8.58 -26.35
N VAL A 328 -12.57 9.27 -25.21
CA VAL A 328 -11.57 10.28 -24.84
C VAL A 328 -10.57 9.71 -23.84
N GLU A 329 -9.28 9.94 -24.07
CA GLU A 329 -8.23 9.61 -23.12
C GLU A 329 -7.94 10.81 -22.22
N VAL A 330 -8.29 10.68 -20.94
CA VAL A 330 -7.99 11.68 -19.92
C VAL A 330 -6.79 11.20 -19.13
N PRO A 331 -5.63 11.89 -19.17
CA PRO A 331 -4.51 11.55 -18.31
C PRO A 331 -4.92 11.65 -16.84
N VAL A 332 -4.50 10.69 -16.02
CA VAL A 332 -4.84 10.66 -14.57
C VAL A 332 -4.48 11.98 -13.88
N ARG A 333 -3.39 12.64 -14.31
CA ARG A 333 -2.99 13.97 -13.84
C ARG A 333 -4.11 15.02 -13.94
N ARG A 334 -4.92 14.98 -14.99
CA ARG A 334 -6.00 15.96 -15.19
C ARG A 334 -7.09 15.83 -14.14
N LEU A 335 -7.31 14.64 -13.59
CA LEU A 335 -8.22 14.46 -12.45
C LEU A 335 -7.70 15.15 -11.18
N PHE A 336 -6.38 15.18 -10.97
CA PHE A 336 -5.79 15.92 -9.84
C PHE A 336 -5.88 17.44 -10.02
N GLU A 337 -5.79 17.94 -11.27
CA GLU A 337 -5.90 19.37 -11.58
C GLU A 337 -7.35 19.86 -11.62
N ALA A 338 -8.30 18.97 -11.91
CA ALA A 338 -9.73 19.21 -11.99
C ALA A 338 -10.49 18.17 -11.16
N PRO A 339 -10.38 18.22 -9.82
CA PRO A 339 -10.84 17.16 -8.93
C PRO A 339 -12.34 17.09 -8.70
N THR A 340 -13.16 18.00 -9.26
CA THR A 340 -14.63 17.91 -9.17
C THR A 340 -15.28 17.45 -10.46
N VAL A 341 -16.49 16.89 -10.39
CA VAL A 341 -17.27 16.45 -11.55
C VAL A 341 -17.44 17.59 -12.56
N ALA A 342 -17.77 18.80 -12.12
CA ALA A 342 -17.93 19.98 -12.97
C ALA A 342 -16.62 20.40 -13.66
N GLN A 343 -15.51 20.37 -12.93
CA GLN A 343 -14.20 20.73 -13.47
C GLN A 343 -13.73 19.68 -14.48
N LEU A 344 -13.89 18.40 -14.16
CA LEU A 344 -13.54 17.30 -15.04
C LEU A 344 -14.44 17.27 -16.28
N ALA A 345 -15.74 17.56 -16.13
CA ALA A 345 -16.67 17.68 -17.25
C ALA A 345 -16.21 18.76 -18.23
N ARG A 346 -15.72 19.91 -17.75
CA ARG A 346 -15.12 20.93 -18.63
C ARG A 346 -13.88 20.40 -19.35
N VAL A 347 -12.96 19.75 -18.63
CA VAL A 347 -11.75 19.16 -19.26
C VAL A 347 -12.12 18.15 -20.34
N VAL A 348 -13.08 17.27 -20.08
CA VAL A 348 -13.55 16.27 -21.05
C VAL A 348 -14.30 16.95 -22.20
N GLY A 349 -15.11 17.97 -21.92
CA GLY A 349 -15.81 18.77 -22.92
C GLY A 349 -14.85 19.48 -23.88
N ASP A 350 -13.79 20.10 -23.36
CA ASP A 350 -12.74 20.74 -24.18
C ASP A 350 -12.04 19.71 -25.08
N LEU A 351 -11.71 18.54 -24.54
CA LEU A 351 -11.11 17.44 -25.31
C LEU A 351 -12.05 16.91 -26.41
N LEU A 352 -13.37 16.91 -26.18
CA LEU A 352 -14.37 16.54 -27.18
C LEU A 352 -14.54 17.63 -28.25
N ALA A 353 -14.44 18.91 -27.87
CA ALA A 353 -14.63 20.05 -28.76
C ALA A 353 -13.42 20.33 -29.67
N ASP A 354 -12.20 20.15 -29.17
CA ASP A 354 -10.96 20.36 -29.94
C ASP A 354 -10.65 19.23 -30.95
N GLY A 355 -11.62 18.35 -31.22
CA GLY A 355 -11.45 17.17 -32.07
C GLY A 355 -10.67 16.03 -31.42
N GLY A 356 -10.28 16.19 -30.14
CA GLY A 356 -9.54 15.25 -29.31
C GLY A 356 -8.20 14.80 -29.88
N PRO A 357 -7.32 14.19 -29.06
CA PRO A 357 -6.41 13.21 -29.65
C PRO A 357 -7.27 12.22 -30.44
N ALA A 358 -6.82 11.85 -31.66
CA ALA A 358 -7.56 10.93 -32.52
C ALA A 358 -8.09 9.77 -31.68
N PRO A 359 -9.39 9.43 -31.76
CA PRO A 359 -9.97 8.37 -30.95
C PRO A 359 -9.06 7.16 -31.08
N VAL A 360 -8.49 6.71 -29.96
CA VAL A 360 -7.66 5.51 -29.98
C VAL A 360 -8.57 4.44 -30.58
N PRO A 361 -8.21 3.85 -31.73
CA PRO A 361 -9.12 2.96 -32.44
C PRO A 361 -9.64 1.93 -31.44
N PRO A 362 -10.96 1.68 -31.42
CA PRO A 362 -11.51 0.69 -30.52
C PRO A 362 -10.73 -0.61 -30.73
N PRO A 363 -10.54 -1.44 -29.68
CA PRO A 363 -9.92 -2.74 -29.87
C PRO A 363 -10.66 -3.47 -30.99
N VAL A 364 -10.00 -3.61 -32.14
CA VAL A 364 -10.61 -4.17 -33.34
C VAL A 364 -10.67 -5.68 -33.11
N PRO A 365 -11.87 -6.29 -33.12
CA PRO A 365 -11.98 -7.74 -33.07
C PRO A 365 -11.16 -8.35 -34.20
N ARG A 366 -10.43 -9.42 -33.92
CA ARG A 366 -9.67 -10.13 -34.95
C ARG A 366 -10.61 -10.50 -36.11
N PRO A 367 -10.29 -10.16 -37.37
CA PRO A 367 -11.08 -10.59 -38.51
C PRO A 367 -11.17 -12.12 -38.56
N PRO A 368 -12.35 -12.69 -38.91
CA PRO A 368 -12.47 -14.13 -39.13
C PRO A 368 -11.44 -14.62 -40.17
N GLY A 369 -10.69 -15.67 -39.84
CA GLY A 369 -9.67 -16.24 -40.73
C GLY A 369 -8.28 -15.59 -40.67
N MET A 370 -8.05 -14.61 -39.80
CA MET A 370 -6.69 -14.09 -39.55
C MET A 370 -5.91 -15.07 -38.66
N GLU A 371 -5.15 -15.98 -39.28
CA GLU A 371 -4.40 -17.03 -38.58
C GLU A 371 -3.11 -16.51 -37.90
N GLU A 372 -2.57 -15.40 -38.40
CA GLU A 372 -1.32 -14.81 -37.93
C GLU A 372 -1.55 -13.37 -37.45
N VAL A 373 -1.34 -13.13 -36.16
CA VAL A 373 -1.59 -11.84 -35.51
C VAL A 373 -0.26 -11.20 -35.11
N PRO A 374 0.02 -9.94 -35.44
CA PRO A 374 1.26 -9.29 -35.01
C PRO A 374 1.45 -9.33 -33.50
N LEU A 375 2.70 -9.48 -33.05
CA LEU A 375 3.01 -9.33 -31.62
C LEU A 375 2.82 -7.88 -31.21
N SER A 376 2.29 -7.66 -30.01
CA SER A 376 2.38 -6.35 -29.35
C SER A 376 3.85 -5.98 -29.09
N PHE A 377 4.17 -4.69 -28.91
CA PHE A 377 5.53 -4.26 -28.64
C PHE A 377 6.16 -4.96 -27.41
N ALA A 378 5.37 -5.24 -26.38
CA ALA A 378 5.81 -6.00 -25.22
C ALA A 378 6.15 -7.46 -25.57
N GLN A 379 5.29 -8.11 -26.37
CA GLN A 379 5.55 -9.46 -26.85
C GLN A 379 6.76 -9.52 -27.80
N GLN A 380 6.94 -8.55 -28.69
CA GLN A 380 8.10 -8.47 -29.60
C GLN A 380 9.41 -8.42 -28.81
N ARG A 381 9.46 -7.62 -27.75
CA ARG A 381 10.61 -7.56 -26.85
C ARG A 381 10.90 -8.92 -26.22
N LEU A 382 9.89 -9.61 -25.68
CA LEU A 382 10.08 -10.92 -25.05
C LEU A 382 10.48 -12.00 -26.06
N TRP A 383 9.88 -12.01 -27.25
CA TRP A 383 10.25 -12.91 -28.34
C TRP A 383 11.71 -12.69 -28.78
N PHE A 384 12.13 -11.43 -28.93
CA PHE A 384 13.52 -11.12 -29.25
C PHE A 384 14.48 -11.68 -28.20
N LEU A 385 14.16 -11.52 -26.92
CA LEU A 385 15.00 -12.04 -25.83
C LEU A 385 15.04 -13.58 -25.82
N ASP A 386 13.92 -14.25 -26.09
CA ASP A 386 13.84 -15.71 -26.24
C ASP A 386 14.59 -16.25 -27.48
N ARG A 387 14.76 -15.43 -28.53
CA ARG A 387 15.64 -15.76 -29.68
C ARG A 387 17.11 -15.44 -29.42
N LEU A 388 17.39 -14.41 -28.62
CA LEU A 388 18.74 -14.02 -28.25
C LEU A 388 19.37 -15.02 -27.25
N GLU A 389 18.58 -15.53 -26.32
CA GLU A 389 19.01 -16.50 -25.30
C GLU A 389 18.01 -17.68 -25.18
N PRO A 390 18.01 -18.60 -26.16
CA PRO A 390 17.07 -19.73 -26.17
C PRO A 390 17.21 -20.61 -24.93
N GLY A 391 16.07 -20.96 -24.32
CA GLY A 391 16.04 -21.79 -23.12
C GLY A 391 16.26 -21.04 -21.81
N SER A 392 16.28 -19.70 -21.83
CA SER A 392 16.27 -18.87 -20.62
C SER A 392 14.93 -18.96 -19.90
N ALA A 393 14.98 -19.11 -18.58
CA ALA A 393 13.79 -19.07 -17.70
C ALA A 393 13.59 -17.69 -17.05
N ALA A 394 14.38 -16.68 -17.45
CA ALA A 394 14.43 -15.37 -16.78
C ALA A 394 13.10 -14.58 -16.81
N TYR A 395 12.16 -14.98 -17.67
CA TYR A 395 10.84 -14.37 -17.82
C TYR A 395 9.69 -15.32 -17.45
N ASN A 396 9.99 -16.47 -16.83
CA ASN A 396 8.96 -17.31 -16.24
C ASN A 396 8.31 -16.58 -15.05
N LEU A 397 7.01 -16.79 -14.84
CA LEU A 397 6.26 -16.28 -13.68
C LEU A 397 5.75 -17.45 -12.82
N PRO A 398 6.63 -18.17 -12.11
CA PRO A 398 6.25 -19.27 -11.24
C PRO A 398 5.43 -18.79 -10.03
N GLY A 399 4.41 -19.56 -9.68
CA GLY A 399 3.62 -19.36 -8.47
C GLY A 399 3.24 -20.69 -7.84
N ALA A 400 3.16 -20.72 -6.51
CA ALA A 400 2.65 -21.87 -5.78
C ALA A 400 1.60 -21.41 -4.77
N LEU A 401 0.51 -22.17 -4.67
CA LEU A 401 -0.57 -21.94 -3.73
C LEU A 401 -0.71 -23.19 -2.85
N ARG A 402 -0.70 -23.01 -1.52
CA ARG A 402 -1.03 -24.09 -0.59
C ARG A 402 -2.55 -24.16 -0.45
N LEU A 403 -3.09 -25.36 -0.59
CA LEU A 403 -4.51 -25.66 -0.42
C LEU A 403 -4.64 -26.62 0.75
N ASP A 404 -5.39 -26.22 1.78
CA ASP A 404 -5.69 -27.05 2.94
C ASP A 404 -7.17 -27.46 2.89
N GLY A 405 -7.43 -28.76 2.97
CA GLY A 405 -8.79 -29.33 2.93
C GLY A 405 -9.03 -30.31 1.76
N PRO A 406 -10.26 -30.81 1.62
CA PRO A 406 -10.61 -31.75 0.56
C PRO A 406 -10.56 -31.05 -0.81
N LEU A 407 -9.75 -31.60 -1.73
CA LEU A 407 -9.61 -31.10 -3.10
C LEU A 407 -10.15 -32.13 -4.10
N VAL A 408 -11.11 -31.71 -4.93
CA VAL A 408 -11.61 -32.52 -6.04
C VAL A 408 -10.75 -32.23 -7.28
N VAL A 409 -9.72 -33.06 -7.49
CA VAL A 409 -8.72 -32.88 -8.56
C VAL A 409 -9.35 -32.71 -9.95
N ARG A 410 -10.37 -33.53 -10.27
CA ARG A 410 -11.11 -33.44 -11.53
C ARG A 410 -11.78 -32.08 -11.75
N GLY A 411 -12.32 -31.47 -10.68
CA GLY A 411 -12.93 -30.14 -10.77
C GLY A 411 -11.90 -29.04 -11.08
N VAL A 412 -10.66 -29.18 -10.60
CA VAL A 412 -9.57 -28.26 -10.93
C VAL A 412 -9.17 -28.42 -12.40
N GLU A 413 -9.07 -29.65 -12.89
CA GLU A 413 -8.74 -29.94 -14.30
C GLU A 413 -9.82 -29.37 -15.25
N GLU A 414 -11.10 -29.58 -14.94
CA GLU A 414 -12.23 -29.03 -15.70
C GLU A 414 -12.23 -27.48 -15.68
N ALA A 415 -11.92 -26.86 -14.53
CA ALA A 415 -11.82 -25.41 -14.42
C ALA A 415 -10.66 -24.84 -15.24
N LEU A 416 -9.48 -25.46 -15.20
CA LEU A 416 -8.32 -25.05 -15.99
C LEU A 416 -8.59 -25.18 -17.49
N ALA A 417 -9.25 -26.25 -17.92
CA ALA A 417 -9.67 -26.43 -19.31
C ALA A 417 -10.64 -25.33 -19.76
N ALA A 418 -11.64 -24.99 -18.93
CA ALA A 418 -12.59 -23.92 -19.22
C ALA A 418 -11.92 -22.53 -19.32
N ILE A 419 -10.97 -22.22 -18.43
CA ILE A 419 -10.20 -20.99 -18.46
C ILE A 419 -9.33 -20.93 -19.73
N THR A 420 -8.66 -22.02 -20.08
CA THR A 420 -7.82 -22.11 -21.29
C THR A 420 -8.63 -21.93 -22.56
N ALA A 421 -9.80 -22.58 -22.65
CA ALA A 421 -10.70 -22.44 -23.79
C ALA A 421 -11.20 -20.99 -23.95
N ARG A 422 -11.50 -20.32 -22.83
CA ARG A 422 -11.98 -18.94 -22.80
C ARG A 422 -10.91 -17.91 -23.20
N HIS A 423 -9.65 -18.11 -22.80
CA HIS A 423 -8.60 -17.10 -22.93
C HIS A 423 -7.59 -17.47 -24.01
N GLU A 424 -7.64 -16.76 -25.15
CA GLU A 424 -6.74 -16.98 -26.30
C GLU A 424 -5.25 -16.95 -25.95
N SER A 425 -4.86 -16.06 -25.02
CA SER A 425 -3.47 -15.92 -24.58
C SER A 425 -2.91 -17.21 -23.98
N LEU A 426 -3.75 -18.05 -23.36
CA LEU A 426 -3.35 -19.35 -22.80
C LEU A 426 -3.24 -20.45 -23.85
N ARG A 427 -3.61 -20.18 -25.09
CA ARG A 427 -3.50 -21.11 -26.23
C ARG A 427 -2.75 -20.48 -27.40
N THR A 428 -1.92 -19.49 -27.13
CA THR A 428 -1.12 -18.79 -28.15
C THR A 428 0.32 -19.27 -28.15
N VAL A 429 0.83 -19.59 -29.34
CA VAL A 429 2.25 -19.79 -29.63
C VAL A 429 2.77 -18.65 -30.52
N PHE A 430 4.08 -18.51 -30.60
CA PHE A 430 4.75 -17.46 -31.36
C PHE A 430 5.65 -18.10 -32.40
N VAL A 431 5.41 -17.79 -33.67
CA VAL A 431 6.11 -18.41 -34.80
C VAL A 431 6.81 -17.35 -35.63
N ALA A 432 7.94 -17.70 -36.26
CA ALA A 432 8.57 -16.82 -37.23
C ALA A 432 7.64 -16.63 -38.43
N GLY A 433 7.28 -15.39 -38.75
CA GLY A 433 6.44 -15.07 -39.91
C GLY A 433 7.26 -14.99 -41.21
N GLY A 434 6.56 -14.92 -42.34
CA GLY A 434 7.16 -14.91 -43.68
C GLY A 434 8.00 -13.68 -44.03
N SER A 435 7.90 -12.59 -43.26
CA SER A 435 8.58 -11.31 -43.51
C SER A 435 9.58 -10.90 -42.43
N SER A 436 10.16 -11.86 -41.69
CA SER A 436 11.13 -11.70 -40.58
C SER A 436 10.57 -11.27 -39.21
N ASP A 437 9.32 -10.80 -39.16
CA ASP A 437 8.64 -10.53 -37.89
C ASP A 437 7.89 -11.76 -37.39
N ALA A 438 8.00 -12.05 -36.09
CA ALA A 438 7.21 -13.11 -35.48
C ALA A 438 5.72 -12.72 -35.44
N VAL A 439 4.87 -13.74 -35.34
CA VAL A 439 3.43 -13.61 -35.23
C VAL A 439 2.90 -14.52 -34.11
N GLN A 440 1.80 -14.10 -33.51
CA GLN A 440 0.99 -14.90 -32.60
C GLN A 440 0.13 -15.84 -33.44
N ARG A 441 0.17 -17.13 -33.10
CA ARG A 441 -0.72 -18.15 -33.64
C ARG A 441 -1.54 -18.72 -32.49
N VAL A 442 -2.85 -18.50 -32.55
CA VAL A 442 -3.75 -18.96 -31.50
C VAL A 442 -4.28 -20.35 -31.87
N LEU A 443 -3.89 -21.35 -31.09
CA LEU A 443 -4.28 -22.75 -31.29
C LEU A 443 -5.75 -22.97 -30.92
N PRO A 444 -6.48 -23.86 -31.61
CA PRO A 444 -7.78 -24.33 -31.17
C PRO A 444 -7.75 -24.90 -29.76
N ALA A 445 -8.82 -24.73 -28.99
CA ALA A 445 -8.85 -25.19 -27.59
C ALA A 445 -8.69 -26.71 -27.48
N GLU A 446 -9.19 -27.48 -28.47
CA GLU A 446 -9.05 -28.94 -28.50
C GLU A 446 -7.61 -29.42 -28.69
N GLU A 447 -6.74 -28.59 -29.29
CA GLU A 447 -5.34 -28.93 -29.58
C GLU A 447 -4.40 -28.63 -28.39
N VAL A 448 -4.90 -27.95 -27.35
CA VAL A 448 -4.13 -27.60 -26.15
C VAL A 448 -4.63 -28.44 -24.98
N PRO A 449 -4.07 -29.65 -24.75
CA PRO A 449 -4.48 -30.48 -23.63
C PRO A 449 -4.07 -29.82 -22.30
N VAL A 450 -4.97 -29.91 -21.32
CA VAL A 450 -4.85 -29.27 -20.01
C VAL A 450 -4.83 -30.35 -18.90
N PRO A 451 -3.86 -31.29 -18.89
CA PRO A 451 -3.80 -32.32 -17.86
C PRO A 451 -3.33 -31.73 -16.52
N LEU A 452 -3.78 -32.27 -15.38
CA LEU A 452 -3.27 -31.91 -14.04
C LEU A 452 -2.34 -32.99 -13.49
N PRO A 453 -1.01 -32.94 -13.76
CA PRO A 453 -0.08 -33.92 -13.21
C PRO A 453 -0.07 -33.85 -11.68
N VAL A 454 -0.37 -34.98 -11.04
CA VAL A 454 -0.31 -35.14 -9.59
C VAL A 454 0.99 -35.85 -9.21
N ILE A 455 1.76 -35.23 -8.32
CA ILE A 455 2.93 -35.85 -7.69
C ILE A 455 2.59 -36.09 -6.24
N ASP A 456 2.50 -37.37 -5.85
CA ASP A 456 2.20 -37.76 -4.48
C ASP A 456 3.46 -37.76 -3.62
N LEU A 457 3.52 -36.84 -2.66
CA LEU A 457 4.60 -36.70 -1.68
C LEU A 457 4.15 -37.14 -0.29
N ALA A 458 2.92 -37.63 -0.12
CA ALA A 458 2.38 -38.00 1.18
C ALA A 458 3.20 -39.11 1.86
N GLY A 459 3.82 -39.99 1.08
CA GLY A 459 4.70 -41.05 1.58
C GLY A 459 6.05 -40.58 2.15
N LEU A 460 6.40 -39.29 1.98
CA LEU A 460 7.70 -38.74 2.41
C LEU A 460 7.68 -38.19 3.85
N GLY A 461 6.52 -38.18 4.52
CA GLY A 461 6.39 -37.68 5.90
C GLY A 461 7.00 -36.28 6.07
N GLY A 462 7.84 -36.10 7.09
CA GLY A 462 8.51 -34.82 7.37
C GLY A 462 9.43 -34.30 6.26
N ALA A 463 9.83 -35.12 5.29
CA ALA A 463 10.65 -34.70 4.15
C ALA A 463 9.83 -34.14 2.97
N ALA A 464 8.49 -34.28 3.00
CA ALA A 464 7.63 -33.90 1.88
C ALA A 464 7.70 -32.40 1.53
N GLU A 465 7.79 -31.53 2.55
CA GLU A 465 7.89 -30.08 2.34
C GLU A 465 9.19 -29.71 1.60
N GLY A 466 10.32 -30.32 2.00
CA GLY A 466 11.60 -30.10 1.34
C GLY A 466 11.59 -30.56 -0.12
N GLU A 467 10.98 -31.71 -0.39
CA GLU A 467 10.85 -32.23 -1.75
C GLU A 467 9.89 -31.39 -2.61
N ALA A 468 8.80 -30.88 -2.03
CA ALA A 468 7.89 -29.98 -2.72
C ALA A 468 8.59 -28.68 -3.13
N VAL A 469 9.34 -28.05 -2.23
CA VAL A 469 10.15 -26.86 -2.54
C VAL A 469 11.15 -27.14 -3.67
N ARG A 470 11.79 -28.32 -3.66
CA ARG A 470 12.72 -28.72 -4.72
C ARG A 470 12.03 -28.85 -6.09
N LEU A 471 10.85 -29.48 -6.14
CA LEU A 471 10.07 -29.64 -7.36
C LEU A 471 9.54 -28.30 -7.89
N ILE A 472 9.11 -27.40 -7.00
CA ILE A 472 8.68 -26.04 -7.37
C ILE A 472 9.83 -25.28 -8.04
N ARG A 473 11.02 -25.28 -7.44
CA ARG A 473 12.22 -24.62 -8.03
C ARG A 473 12.56 -25.21 -9.39
N ARG A 474 12.54 -26.53 -9.52
CA ARG A 474 12.83 -27.21 -10.79
C ARG A 474 11.84 -26.84 -11.89
N GLU A 475 10.56 -26.68 -11.57
CA GLU A 475 9.57 -26.27 -12.58
C GLU A 475 9.69 -24.77 -12.91
N ALA A 476 10.04 -23.92 -11.94
CA ALA A 476 10.30 -22.49 -12.16
C ALA A 476 11.43 -22.24 -13.16
N GLU A 477 12.51 -23.02 -13.08
CA GLU A 477 13.68 -22.92 -13.96
C GLU A 477 13.49 -23.61 -15.33
N ARG A 478 12.38 -24.32 -15.53
CA ARG A 478 12.16 -25.05 -16.78
C ARG A 478 11.74 -24.06 -17.88
N PRO A 479 12.47 -23.91 -18.99
CA PRO A 479 12.08 -22.98 -20.04
C PRO A 479 10.80 -23.41 -20.74
N PHE A 480 10.19 -22.46 -21.44
CA PHE A 480 9.15 -22.69 -22.42
C PHE A 480 9.73 -22.56 -23.82
N ASP A 481 9.26 -23.40 -24.74
CA ASP A 481 9.46 -23.18 -26.16
C ASP A 481 8.22 -22.48 -26.70
N LEU A 482 8.34 -21.15 -26.84
CA LEU A 482 7.26 -20.28 -27.26
C LEU A 482 6.71 -20.62 -28.65
N ALA A 483 7.46 -21.37 -29.48
CA ALA A 483 7.05 -21.74 -30.82
C ALA A 483 6.21 -23.01 -30.89
N THR A 484 6.27 -23.87 -29.88
CA THR A 484 5.65 -25.21 -29.92
C THR A 484 4.55 -25.41 -28.89
N ALA A 485 4.57 -24.66 -27.78
CA ALA A 485 3.54 -24.78 -26.76
C ALA A 485 3.21 -23.43 -26.09
N PRO A 486 1.95 -23.19 -25.68
CA PRO A 486 1.61 -22.02 -24.89
C PRO A 486 2.42 -21.95 -23.59
N PRO A 487 2.88 -20.76 -23.16
CA PRO A 487 3.88 -20.62 -22.10
C PRO A 487 3.29 -20.69 -20.69
N TRP A 488 2.55 -21.75 -20.38
CA TRP A 488 2.03 -22.00 -19.04
C TRP A 488 1.96 -23.50 -18.76
N ARG A 489 2.24 -23.89 -17.52
CA ARG A 489 2.25 -25.27 -17.02
C ARG A 489 1.92 -25.25 -15.53
N TYR A 490 1.46 -26.37 -15.01
CA TYR A 490 1.10 -26.52 -13.60
C TYR A 490 1.26 -27.97 -13.15
N ARG A 491 1.35 -28.18 -11.84
CA ARG A 491 1.41 -29.49 -11.19
C ARG A 491 0.72 -29.42 -9.83
N LEU A 492 0.07 -30.50 -9.43
CA LEU A 492 -0.45 -30.68 -8.09
C LEU A 492 0.54 -31.51 -7.27
N LEU A 493 1.08 -30.94 -6.20
CA LEU A 493 1.92 -31.67 -5.25
C LEU A 493 1.05 -32.05 -4.05
N ARG A 494 0.85 -33.34 -3.81
CA ARG A 494 0.06 -33.82 -2.68
C ARG A 494 0.98 -34.03 -1.48
N LEU A 495 0.81 -33.19 -0.45
CA LEU A 495 1.55 -33.29 0.80
C LEU A 495 0.88 -34.26 1.79
N PRO A 496 1.60 -34.74 2.82
CA PRO A 496 1.02 -35.49 3.93
C PRO A 496 -0.07 -34.66 4.60
N ALA A 497 -1.10 -35.33 5.12
CA ALA A 497 -2.07 -34.67 5.98
C ALA A 497 -1.34 -34.12 7.22
N THR A 498 -1.43 -32.82 7.46
CA THR A 498 -1.02 -32.24 8.73
C THR A 498 -1.93 -32.82 9.80
N GLY A 499 -1.35 -33.59 10.73
CA GLY A 499 -2.10 -34.16 11.84
C GLY A 499 -2.76 -33.02 12.61
N GLY A 500 -4.08 -32.90 12.48
CA GLY A 500 -4.88 -32.14 13.42
C GLY A 500 -4.68 -32.77 14.79
N VAL A 501 -4.22 -32.00 15.76
CA VAL A 501 -4.50 -32.32 17.15
C VAL A 501 -6.03 -32.39 17.26
N PRO A 502 -6.60 -33.48 17.79
CA PRO A 502 -8.04 -33.74 17.78
C PRO A 502 -8.87 -32.64 18.45
#